data_AF-A0A3R8S831-F1
#
_entry.id   AF-A0A3R8S831-F1
#
_cell.length_a   1.000
_cell.length_b   1.000
_cell.length_c   1.000
_cell.angle_alpha   90.00
_cell.angle_beta   90.00
_cell.angle_gamma   90.00
#
_symmetry.space_group_name_H-M   'P 1'
#
loop_
_entity.id
_entity.type
_entity.pdbx_description
1 polymer ?
#
loop_
_entity_poly.entity_id
_entity_poly.type
_entity_poly.pdbx_seq_one_letter_code
_entity_poly.pdbx_strand_id
1 'polypeptide(L)'
;MIHEQFNLGFIFNQLPNLLSKGINCFTSESDLFVKLARVCKQDPSITHDQSIFRKIRNSEVDHEITNELSKFLNFDEKMLPTTPIEEIDLKTLGAWFLVDSMINGYKLNGYCKNEVASKYLDFIHAHCEVERAIIEELTVYKQMPQIDSYLERWLVAKITFPEPSVDELASYVSSLTMYVCALIELGLEALNESDVNSILKKVLPRHEIKKQEHLLIPSSEVLLENTKAAWAKDKYGKEKISWEQFYRDILTAQARDETLINKHPKYAEIDFINPDTNAIKKRFQRWRAGDLFTIEDFRVYLAILRLPYKDAKQHLGLESYFLVNIFTYVQSDLIKNGIHPRDIEDLFSRYPEYKDIVNSRFNEFKLSGVLTP
;
A
#
# COMPACT_ATOMS: atom_id res chain seq x y z
N MET A 1 6.36 16.99 -5.87
CA MET A 1 5.17 16.31 -6.40
C MET A 1 5.62 15.00 -7.05
N ILE A 2 5.05 13.82 -6.74
CA ILE A 2 4.94 12.79 -7.79
C ILE A 2 4.19 13.50 -8.90
N HIS A 3 4.87 13.78 -10.00
CA HIS A 3 4.33 14.61 -11.07
C HIS A 3 2.93 14.10 -11.41
N GLU A 4 1.93 14.98 -11.50
CA GLU A 4 0.51 14.57 -11.63
C GLU A 4 0.31 13.56 -12.76
N GLN A 5 1.09 13.70 -13.82
CA GLN A 5 1.18 12.79 -14.95
C GLN A 5 1.50 11.33 -14.59
N PHE A 6 2.38 11.08 -13.61
CA PHE A 6 2.69 9.72 -13.15
C PHE A 6 1.58 9.08 -12.31
N ASN A 7 0.55 9.84 -11.94
CA ASN A 7 -0.64 9.28 -11.30
C ASN A 7 -1.77 9.03 -12.31
N LEU A 8 -1.58 9.33 -13.60
CA LEU A 8 -2.59 9.06 -14.63
C LEU A 8 -2.59 7.58 -15.00
N GLY A 9 -3.76 7.02 -15.26
CA GLY A 9 -3.95 5.66 -15.73
C GLY A 9 -5.43 5.27 -15.74
N PHE A 10 -5.67 3.99 -15.97
CA PHE A 10 -6.99 3.35 -15.93
C PHE A 10 -7.03 2.22 -14.91
N ILE A 11 -6.07 1.30 -14.96
CA ILE A 11 -5.88 0.23 -13.95
C ILE A 11 -4.92 0.72 -12.86
N PHE A 12 -3.83 1.38 -13.23
CA PHE A 12 -2.84 1.91 -12.28
C PHE A 12 -3.08 3.38 -11.94
N ASN A 13 -4.26 3.92 -12.25
CA ASN A 13 -4.63 5.29 -11.88
C ASN A 13 -4.40 5.54 -10.38
N GLN A 14 -3.70 6.63 -10.05
CA GLN A 14 -3.32 7.02 -8.68
C GLN A 14 -2.51 5.97 -7.90
N LEU A 15 -2.02 4.89 -8.53
CA LEU A 15 -1.30 3.83 -7.84
C LEU A 15 -0.08 4.34 -7.04
N PRO A 16 0.78 5.23 -7.57
CA PRO A 16 1.91 5.74 -6.78
C PRO A 16 1.45 6.49 -5.51
N ASN A 17 0.37 7.27 -5.62
CA ASN A 17 -0.25 7.94 -4.47
C ASN A 17 -0.83 6.92 -3.47
N LEU A 18 -1.57 5.91 -3.95
CA LEU A 18 -2.11 4.85 -3.09
C LEU A 18 -1.00 4.10 -2.34
N LEU A 19 0.08 3.73 -3.03
CA LEU A 19 1.25 3.09 -2.39
C LEU A 19 1.91 4.00 -1.36
N SER A 20 2.07 5.29 -1.67
CA SER A 20 2.61 6.28 -0.73
C SER A 20 1.76 6.37 0.55
N LYS A 21 0.43 6.47 0.41
CA LYS A 21 -0.51 6.49 1.53
C LYS A 21 -0.50 5.16 2.28
N GLY A 22 -0.47 4.04 1.56
CA GLY A 22 -0.41 2.69 2.11
C GLY A 22 0.81 2.50 3.01
N ILE A 23 2.00 2.86 2.52
CA ILE A 23 3.25 2.71 3.28
C ILE A 23 3.28 3.68 4.47
N ASN A 24 2.68 4.88 4.32
CA ASN A 24 2.56 5.88 5.38
C ASN A 24 3.89 6.17 6.11
N CYS A 25 5.02 6.13 5.39
CA CYS A 25 6.34 6.26 5.98
C CYS A 25 7.00 7.61 5.74
N PHE A 26 6.35 8.52 5.01
CA PHE A 26 6.83 9.89 4.78
C PHE A 26 5.68 10.90 4.70
N THR A 27 5.96 12.14 5.08
CA THR A 27 5.00 13.24 5.17
C THR A 27 5.08 14.21 3.98
N SER A 28 6.18 14.15 3.24
CA SER A 28 6.44 14.94 2.04
C SER A 28 7.50 14.24 1.18
N GLU A 29 7.72 14.71 -0.03
CA GLU A 29 8.82 14.18 -0.86
C GLU A 29 10.20 14.53 -0.36
N SER A 30 10.36 15.73 0.22
CA SER A 30 11.62 16.07 0.90
C SER A 30 11.92 15.04 2.00
N ASP A 31 10.90 14.61 2.75
CA ASP A 31 11.01 13.53 3.74
C ASP A 31 11.31 12.17 3.13
N LEU A 32 10.68 11.82 2.00
CA LEU A 32 11.03 10.62 1.24
C LEU A 32 12.50 10.62 0.81
N PHE A 33 12.98 11.70 0.19
CA PHE A 33 14.36 11.79 -0.30
C PHE A 33 15.38 11.81 0.84
N VAL A 34 15.10 12.47 1.95
CA VAL A 34 15.95 12.40 3.16
C VAL A 34 16.04 10.97 3.68
N LYS A 35 14.91 10.26 3.78
CA LYS A 35 14.88 8.86 4.23
C LYS A 35 15.61 7.94 3.27
N LEU A 36 15.42 8.12 1.97
CA LEU A 36 16.14 7.38 0.93
C LEU A 36 17.64 7.63 1.00
N ALA A 37 18.06 8.90 1.12
CA ALA A 37 19.46 9.26 1.24
C ALA A 37 20.14 8.64 2.46
N ARG A 38 19.47 8.65 3.62
CA ARG A 38 19.97 7.97 4.83
C ARG A 38 20.23 6.48 4.59
N VAL A 39 19.37 5.82 3.81
CA VAL A 39 19.53 4.41 3.46
C VAL A 39 20.65 4.21 2.46
N CYS A 40 20.63 4.94 1.34
CA CYS A 40 21.62 4.83 0.26
C CYS A 40 23.05 5.15 0.74
N LYS A 41 23.20 6.11 1.65
CA LYS A 41 24.50 6.51 2.23
C LYS A 41 24.84 5.83 3.54
N GLN A 42 23.91 5.09 4.13
CA GLN A 42 24.04 4.53 5.48
C GLN A 42 24.38 5.58 6.55
N ASP A 43 23.91 6.81 6.36
CA ASP A 43 24.20 7.95 7.23
C ASP A 43 22.91 8.50 7.87
N PRO A 44 22.65 8.22 9.15
CA PRO A 44 21.45 8.70 9.84
C PRO A 44 21.47 10.22 10.13
N SER A 45 22.63 10.88 10.02
CA SER A 45 22.80 12.30 10.32
C SER A 45 22.27 13.23 9.23
N ILE A 46 21.99 12.70 8.03
CA ILE A 46 21.38 13.46 6.93
C ILE A 46 20.05 14.06 7.40
N THR A 47 19.86 15.37 7.25
CA THR A 47 18.64 16.10 7.67
C THR A 47 18.03 16.89 6.52
N HIS A 48 16.81 17.38 6.74
CA HIS A 48 16.11 18.27 5.82
C HIS A 48 16.80 19.63 5.58
N ASP A 49 17.78 20.00 6.40
CA ASP A 49 18.44 21.31 6.33
C ASP A 49 19.54 21.37 5.28
N GLN A 50 19.93 20.23 4.72
CA GLN A 50 20.86 20.20 3.59
C GLN A 50 20.28 20.97 2.39
N SER A 51 21.15 21.71 1.71
CA SER A 51 20.82 22.59 0.56
C SER A 51 19.86 21.92 -0.42
N ILE A 52 20.21 20.70 -0.84
CA ILE A 52 19.47 19.95 -1.85
C ILE A 52 18.01 19.68 -1.44
N PHE A 53 17.76 19.28 -0.19
CA PHE A 53 16.40 18.98 0.29
C PHE A 53 15.57 20.23 0.55
N ARG A 54 16.21 21.36 0.86
CA ARG A 54 15.54 22.68 0.95
C ARG A 54 15.06 23.14 -0.42
N LYS A 55 15.89 23.04 -1.45
CA LYS A 55 15.52 23.37 -2.84
C LYS A 55 14.34 22.52 -3.33
N ILE A 56 14.38 21.20 -3.08
CA ILE A 56 13.27 20.28 -3.42
C ILE A 56 11.97 20.69 -2.71
N ARG A 57 12.04 21.01 -1.40
CA ARG A 57 10.86 21.43 -0.62
C ARG A 57 10.24 22.73 -1.15
N ASN A 58 11.05 23.64 -1.68
CA ASN A 58 10.59 24.89 -2.27
C ASN A 58 10.11 24.74 -3.72
N SER A 59 10.05 23.51 -4.26
CA SER A 59 9.71 23.23 -5.65
C SER A 59 10.63 23.91 -6.67
N GLU A 60 11.86 24.21 -6.27
CA GLU A 60 12.89 24.80 -7.14
C GLU A 60 13.56 23.73 -8.03
N VAL A 61 12.90 22.59 -8.30
CA VAL A 61 13.55 21.43 -8.95
C VAL A 61 13.77 21.69 -10.44
N ASP A 62 15.04 21.70 -10.84
CA ASP A 62 15.48 21.78 -12.22
C ASP A 62 16.43 20.61 -12.59
N HIS A 63 16.97 20.63 -13.81
CA HIS A 63 17.94 19.63 -14.26
C HIS A 63 19.21 19.62 -13.41
N GLU A 64 19.64 20.76 -12.86
CA GLU A 64 20.85 20.86 -12.03
C GLU A 64 20.64 20.14 -10.71
N ILE A 65 19.53 20.40 -10.02
CA ILE A 65 19.17 19.75 -8.76
C ILE A 65 18.90 18.26 -8.96
N THR A 66 18.32 17.86 -10.09
CA THR A 66 18.11 16.45 -10.42
C THR A 66 19.45 15.72 -10.57
N ASN A 67 20.42 16.34 -11.25
CA ASN A 67 21.78 15.81 -11.38
C ASN A 67 22.53 15.82 -10.04
N GLU A 68 22.39 16.89 -9.25
CA GLU A 68 22.92 16.99 -7.89
C GLU A 68 22.38 15.85 -7.03
N LEU A 69 21.08 15.56 -7.12
CA LEU A 69 20.40 14.51 -6.36
C LEU A 69 20.82 13.11 -6.80
N SER A 70 20.90 12.87 -8.10
CA SER A 70 21.36 11.58 -8.64
C SER A 70 22.79 11.27 -8.17
N LYS A 71 23.71 12.23 -8.29
CA LYS A 71 25.08 12.13 -7.76
C LYS A 71 25.08 11.98 -6.25
N PHE A 72 24.26 12.75 -5.55
CA PHE A 72 24.15 12.69 -4.11
C PHE A 72 23.64 11.33 -3.65
N LEU A 73 22.71 10.68 -4.35
CA LEU A 73 22.18 9.35 -3.98
C LEU A 73 23.05 8.19 -4.47
N ASN A 74 24.11 8.46 -5.24
CA ASN A 74 24.91 7.45 -5.95
C ASN A 74 24.04 6.54 -6.84
N PHE A 75 23.07 7.11 -7.54
CA PHE A 75 22.39 6.37 -8.59
C PHE A 75 23.35 6.23 -9.78
N ASP A 76 24.05 5.10 -9.85
CA ASP A 76 24.85 4.72 -11.02
C ASP A 76 23.96 4.55 -12.25
N GLU A 77 24.53 4.74 -13.45
CA GLU A 77 23.89 4.54 -14.76
C GLU A 77 23.25 3.14 -14.93
N LYS A 78 23.62 2.17 -14.09
CA LYS A 78 23.04 0.82 -14.04
C LYS A 78 21.61 0.76 -13.49
N MET A 79 21.11 1.85 -12.89
CA MET A 79 19.72 1.97 -12.42
C MET A 79 18.81 2.68 -13.42
N LEU A 80 19.29 3.00 -14.63
CA LEU A 80 18.46 3.62 -15.66
C LEU A 80 17.35 2.66 -16.11
N PRO A 81 16.15 3.18 -16.43
CA PRO A 81 15.08 2.37 -17.02
C PRO A 81 15.60 1.67 -18.27
N THR A 82 15.26 0.39 -18.44
CA THR A 82 15.58 -0.36 -19.66
C THR A 82 14.87 0.19 -20.90
N THR A 83 13.80 0.95 -20.70
CA THR A 83 13.12 1.69 -21.77
C THR A 83 13.81 3.04 -21.93
N PRO A 84 14.47 3.31 -23.07
CA PRO A 84 15.08 4.61 -23.32
C PRO A 84 14.01 5.70 -23.17
N ILE A 85 14.25 6.67 -22.29
CA ILE A 85 13.31 7.79 -22.04
C ILE A 85 13.04 8.56 -23.35
N GLU A 86 14.02 8.55 -24.26
CA GLU A 86 13.97 9.18 -25.59
C GLU A 86 12.93 8.53 -26.54
N GLU A 87 12.52 7.29 -26.28
CA GLU A 87 11.53 6.55 -27.09
C GLU A 87 10.08 6.71 -26.59
N ILE A 88 9.88 7.40 -25.46
CA ILE A 88 8.56 7.53 -24.83
C ILE A 88 7.98 8.91 -25.15
N ASP A 89 6.79 8.94 -25.78
CA ASP A 89 6.02 10.18 -25.86
C ASP A 89 5.62 10.59 -24.45
N LEU A 90 6.17 11.71 -23.98
CA LEU A 90 5.88 12.23 -22.65
C LEU A 90 4.37 12.42 -22.42
N LYS A 91 3.55 12.59 -23.46
CA LYS A 91 2.09 12.70 -23.34
C LYS A 91 1.39 11.40 -22.94
N THR A 92 2.01 10.26 -23.17
CA THR A 92 1.44 8.92 -22.90
C THR A 92 1.99 8.31 -21.60
N LEU A 93 2.85 9.06 -20.89
CA LEU A 93 3.32 8.71 -19.57
C LEU A 93 2.16 8.67 -18.57
N GLY A 94 2.12 7.57 -17.81
CA GLY A 94 1.20 7.35 -16.71
C GLY A 94 1.88 6.54 -15.60
N ALA A 95 1.07 6.05 -14.68
CA ALA A 95 1.52 5.19 -13.58
C ALA A 95 2.17 3.89 -14.07
N TRP A 96 1.73 3.35 -15.22
CA TRP A 96 2.34 2.18 -15.87
C TRP A 96 3.86 2.29 -15.98
N PHE A 97 4.40 3.48 -16.28
CA PHE A 97 5.83 3.67 -16.48
C PHE A 97 6.62 3.45 -15.18
N LEU A 98 6.09 3.94 -14.06
CA LEU A 98 6.71 3.72 -12.75
C LEU A 98 6.61 2.26 -12.32
N VAL A 99 5.46 1.62 -12.55
CA VAL A 99 5.26 0.20 -12.26
C VAL A 99 6.24 -0.64 -13.08
N ASP A 100 6.31 -0.40 -14.39
CA ASP A 100 7.22 -1.12 -15.28
C ASP A 100 8.69 -0.93 -14.90
N SER A 101 9.09 0.30 -14.60
CA SER A 101 10.45 0.60 -14.13
C SER A 101 10.78 -0.13 -12.83
N MET A 102 9.84 -0.22 -11.89
CA MET A 102 10.01 -0.97 -10.64
C MET A 102 10.19 -2.48 -10.91
N ILE A 103 9.36 -3.05 -11.79
CA ILE A 103 9.42 -4.47 -12.15
C ILE A 103 10.74 -4.82 -12.83
N ASN A 104 11.17 -4.01 -13.80
CA ASN A 104 12.44 -4.20 -14.51
C ASN A 104 13.62 -4.05 -13.56
N GLY A 105 13.60 -3.04 -12.68
CA GLY A 105 14.59 -2.90 -11.60
C GLY A 105 14.65 -4.13 -10.70
N TYR A 106 13.51 -4.69 -10.32
CA TYR A 106 13.44 -5.89 -9.49
C TYR A 106 14.05 -7.12 -10.18
N LYS A 107 13.76 -7.30 -11.49
CA LYS A 107 14.34 -8.38 -12.32
C LYS A 107 15.86 -8.23 -12.44
N LEU A 108 16.35 -7.03 -12.78
CA LEU A 108 17.78 -6.76 -13.01
C LEU A 108 18.64 -6.97 -11.76
N ASN A 109 18.10 -6.69 -10.57
CA ASN A 109 18.80 -6.87 -9.30
C ASN A 109 18.78 -8.33 -8.80
N GLY A 110 18.23 -9.27 -9.57
CA GLY A 110 18.22 -10.70 -9.21
C GLY A 110 17.35 -11.03 -7.99
N TYR A 111 16.39 -10.15 -7.64
CA TYR A 111 15.48 -10.41 -6.52
C TYR A 111 14.41 -11.46 -6.85
N CYS A 112 14.27 -11.83 -8.13
CA CYS A 112 13.43 -12.93 -8.56
C CYS A 112 14.09 -14.27 -8.22
N LYS A 113 13.57 -14.96 -7.20
CA LYS A 113 14.18 -16.20 -6.65
C LYS A 113 13.61 -17.49 -7.22
N ASN A 114 12.42 -17.46 -7.83
CA ASN A 114 11.74 -18.64 -8.36
C ASN A 114 11.00 -18.33 -9.67
N GLU A 115 10.59 -19.38 -10.38
CA GLU A 115 9.91 -19.27 -11.68
C GLU A 115 8.54 -18.58 -11.55
N VAL A 116 7.79 -18.86 -10.48
CA VAL A 116 6.45 -18.29 -10.26
C VAL A 116 6.52 -16.77 -10.09
N ALA A 117 7.50 -16.28 -9.34
CA ALA A 117 7.81 -14.86 -9.18
C ALA A 117 8.22 -14.24 -10.51
N SER A 118 9.02 -14.92 -11.34
CA SER A 118 9.36 -14.41 -12.68
C SER A 118 8.12 -14.25 -13.54
N LYS A 119 7.26 -15.27 -13.58
CA LYS A 119 5.99 -15.23 -14.32
C LYS A 119 5.06 -14.14 -13.80
N TYR A 120 5.03 -13.90 -12.48
CA TYR A 120 4.27 -12.79 -11.90
C TYR A 120 4.81 -11.44 -12.38
N LEU A 121 6.13 -11.25 -12.39
CA LEU A 121 6.73 -10.00 -12.88
C LEU A 121 6.48 -9.80 -14.39
N ASP A 122 6.52 -10.86 -15.20
CA ASP A 122 6.12 -10.81 -16.61
C ASP A 122 4.62 -10.46 -16.78
N PHE A 123 3.77 -11.00 -15.90
CA PHE A 123 2.33 -10.70 -15.88
C PHE A 123 2.04 -9.23 -15.55
N ILE A 124 2.77 -8.61 -14.62
CA ILE A 124 2.65 -7.18 -14.33
C ILE A 124 3.18 -6.34 -15.50
N HIS A 125 4.30 -6.74 -16.12
CA HIS A 125 4.81 -6.06 -17.31
C HIS A 125 3.76 -6.03 -18.44
N ALA A 126 3.10 -7.16 -18.69
CA ALA A 126 2.02 -7.23 -19.69
C ALA A 126 0.84 -6.29 -19.34
N HIS A 127 0.51 -6.09 -18.06
CA HIS A 127 -0.50 -5.09 -17.67
C HIS A 127 -0.05 -3.67 -18.01
N CYS A 128 1.23 -3.34 -17.82
CA CYS A 128 1.78 -2.04 -18.19
C CYS A 128 1.71 -1.81 -19.71
N GLU A 129 2.00 -2.83 -20.53
CA GLU A 129 1.87 -2.76 -21.98
C GLU A 129 0.42 -2.51 -22.42
N VAL A 130 -0.54 -3.21 -21.82
CA VAL A 130 -1.97 -3.01 -22.09
C VAL A 130 -2.40 -1.58 -21.73
N GLU A 131 -2.05 -1.09 -20.55
CA GLU A 131 -2.43 0.27 -20.13
C GLU A 131 -1.77 1.34 -21.00
N ARG A 132 -0.50 1.17 -21.36
CA ARG A 132 0.22 2.05 -22.29
C ARG A 132 -0.49 2.13 -23.65
N ALA A 133 -0.80 0.98 -24.26
CA ALA A 133 -1.44 0.92 -25.56
C ALA A 133 -2.77 1.68 -25.57
N ILE A 134 -3.53 1.62 -24.47
CA ILE A 134 -4.82 2.30 -24.36
C ILE A 134 -4.65 3.80 -24.18
N ILE A 135 -3.71 4.23 -23.34
CA ILE A 135 -3.40 5.66 -23.21
C ILE A 135 -2.97 6.23 -24.56
N GLU A 136 -2.12 5.51 -25.30
CA GLU A 136 -1.71 5.87 -26.67
C GLU A 136 -2.94 5.97 -27.61
N GLU A 137 -3.81 4.96 -27.62
CA GLU A 137 -5.01 4.96 -28.46
C GLU A 137 -5.94 6.15 -28.15
N LEU A 138 -6.13 6.47 -26.88
CA LEU A 138 -7.03 7.55 -26.46
C LEU A 138 -6.44 8.94 -26.69
N THR A 139 -5.14 9.10 -26.45
CA THR A 139 -4.44 10.38 -26.64
C THR A 139 -4.32 10.72 -28.12
N VAL A 140 -4.11 9.71 -28.97
CA VAL A 140 -3.94 9.89 -30.42
C VAL A 140 -5.28 9.89 -31.17
N TYR A 141 -6.21 8.99 -30.85
CA TYR A 141 -7.45 8.78 -31.63
C TYR A 141 -8.72 9.34 -30.97
N LYS A 142 -8.68 9.83 -29.72
CA LYS A 142 -9.79 10.50 -28.99
C LYS A 142 -11.09 9.66 -28.86
N GLN A 143 -10.99 8.34 -28.70
CA GLN A 143 -12.15 7.45 -28.70
C GLN A 143 -12.67 7.10 -27.28
N MET A 144 -13.45 8.00 -26.67
CA MET A 144 -13.95 7.84 -25.29
C MET A 144 -14.81 6.59 -25.01
N PRO A 145 -15.72 6.12 -25.89
CA PRO A 145 -16.55 4.93 -25.61
C PRO A 145 -15.76 3.61 -25.45
N GLN A 146 -14.50 3.58 -25.86
CA GLN A 146 -13.63 2.42 -25.66
C GLN A 146 -13.12 2.31 -24.21
N ILE A 147 -13.11 3.41 -23.46
CA ILE A 147 -12.69 3.46 -22.05
C ILE A 147 -13.67 2.69 -21.18
N ASP A 148 -14.98 2.96 -21.32
CA ASP A 148 -16.01 2.35 -20.50
C ASP A 148 -16.00 0.82 -20.68
N SER A 149 -15.93 0.34 -21.94
CA SER A 149 -15.82 -1.09 -22.25
C SER A 149 -14.50 -1.70 -21.76
N TYR A 150 -13.42 -0.95 -21.74
CA TYR A 150 -12.15 -1.40 -21.18
C TYR A 150 -12.25 -1.55 -19.65
N LEU A 151 -12.73 -0.54 -18.94
CA LEU A 151 -12.87 -0.55 -17.50
C LEU A 151 -13.88 -1.60 -17.02
N GLU A 152 -14.96 -1.83 -17.77
CA GLU A 152 -15.92 -2.90 -17.46
C GLU A 152 -15.26 -4.28 -17.62
N ARG A 153 -14.47 -4.50 -18.68
CA ARG A 153 -13.77 -5.78 -18.87
C ARG A 153 -12.67 -6.02 -17.83
N TRP A 154 -11.87 -5.01 -17.52
CA TRP A 154 -10.69 -5.18 -16.68
C TRP A 154 -10.97 -5.04 -15.19
N LEU A 155 -11.78 -4.05 -14.81
CA LEU A 155 -12.06 -3.72 -13.42
C LEU A 155 -13.48 -4.12 -12.99
N VAL A 156 -14.34 -4.61 -13.90
CA VAL A 156 -15.76 -4.88 -13.61
C VAL A 156 -16.44 -3.63 -13.03
N ALA A 157 -15.99 -2.46 -13.50
CA ALA A 157 -16.45 -1.15 -13.08
C ALA A 157 -17.33 -0.56 -14.18
N LYS A 158 -18.51 -0.04 -13.80
CA LYS A 158 -19.37 0.72 -14.69
C LYS A 158 -19.20 2.19 -14.37
N ILE A 159 -18.66 2.92 -15.33
CA ILE A 159 -18.48 4.36 -15.26
C ILE A 159 -18.73 4.93 -16.66
N THR A 160 -19.32 6.12 -16.74
CA THR A 160 -19.57 6.81 -18.00
C THR A 160 -18.83 8.13 -18.02
N PHE A 161 -17.86 8.26 -18.93
CA PHE A 161 -17.13 9.50 -19.14
C PHE A 161 -17.84 10.44 -20.14
N PRO A 162 -17.60 11.77 -20.08
CA PRO A 162 -16.60 12.47 -19.25
C PRO A 162 -17.08 12.93 -17.87
N GLU A 163 -18.39 12.84 -17.59
CA GLU A 163 -19.02 13.40 -16.38
C GLU A 163 -19.64 12.28 -15.53
N PRO A 164 -18.81 11.45 -14.87
CA PRO A 164 -19.32 10.39 -14.02
C PRO A 164 -19.99 10.96 -12.76
N SER A 165 -21.06 10.31 -12.31
CA SER A 165 -21.69 10.61 -11.03
C SER A 165 -20.78 10.25 -9.85
N VAL A 166 -21.11 10.78 -8.67
CA VAL A 166 -20.39 10.49 -7.42
C VAL A 166 -20.36 8.99 -7.10
N ASP A 167 -21.47 8.29 -7.34
CA ASP A 167 -21.58 6.84 -7.09
C ASP A 167 -20.76 6.02 -8.11
N GLU A 168 -20.74 6.45 -9.38
CA GLU A 168 -19.90 5.82 -10.41
C GLU A 168 -18.41 6.01 -10.12
N LEU A 169 -18.01 7.21 -9.69
CA LEU A 169 -16.64 7.49 -9.24
C LEU A 169 -16.27 6.64 -8.03
N ALA A 170 -17.15 6.53 -7.03
CA ALA A 170 -16.94 5.67 -5.87
C ALA A 170 -16.75 4.21 -6.28
N SER A 171 -17.62 3.70 -7.16
CA SER A 171 -17.50 2.35 -7.70
C SER A 171 -16.19 2.15 -8.44
N TYR A 172 -15.80 3.08 -9.32
CA TYR A 172 -14.56 3.00 -10.08
C TYR A 172 -13.32 2.98 -9.17
N VAL A 173 -13.24 3.91 -8.21
CA VAL A 173 -12.11 3.99 -7.26
C VAL A 173 -12.03 2.73 -6.41
N SER A 174 -13.15 2.22 -5.91
CA SER A 174 -13.20 0.96 -5.17
C SER A 174 -12.77 -0.23 -6.02
N SER A 175 -13.30 -0.37 -7.24
CA SER A 175 -12.96 -1.46 -8.16
C SER A 175 -11.48 -1.46 -8.54
N LEU A 176 -10.92 -0.30 -8.85
CA LEU A 176 -9.50 -0.13 -9.12
C LEU A 176 -8.66 -0.53 -7.91
N THR A 177 -9.01 -0.02 -6.74
CA THR A 177 -8.29 -0.30 -5.48
C THR A 177 -8.28 -1.79 -5.20
N MET A 178 -9.43 -2.47 -5.30
CA MET A 178 -9.54 -3.91 -5.10
C MET A 178 -8.72 -4.70 -6.12
N TYR A 179 -8.77 -4.35 -7.40
CA TYR A 179 -8.02 -5.02 -8.45
C TYR A 179 -6.51 -4.92 -8.25
N VAL A 180 -6.02 -3.70 -8.02
CA VAL A 180 -4.60 -3.43 -7.75
C VAL A 180 -4.14 -4.16 -6.50
N CYS A 181 -4.90 -4.09 -5.40
CA CYS A 181 -4.54 -4.79 -4.18
C CYS A 181 -4.50 -6.31 -4.38
N ALA A 182 -5.39 -6.87 -5.20
CA ALA A 182 -5.36 -8.29 -5.57
C ALA A 182 -4.10 -8.66 -6.39
N LEU A 183 -3.66 -7.79 -7.32
CA LEU A 183 -2.38 -7.95 -8.03
C LEU A 183 -1.21 -7.97 -7.04
N ILE A 184 -1.18 -7.03 -6.09
CA ILE A 184 -0.10 -6.94 -5.10
C ILE A 184 -0.10 -8.15 -4.14
N GLU A 185 -1.27 -8.58 -3.63
CA GLU A 185 -1.35 -9.81 -2.81
C GLU A 185 -0.86 -11.03 -3.59
N LEU A 186 -1.21 -11.16 -4.88
CA LEU A 186 -0.70 -12.22 -5.74
C LEU A 186 0.84 -12.16 -5.87
N GLY A 187 1.42 -10.97 -5.98
CA GLY A 187 2.87 -10.79 -5.99
C GLY A 187 3.53 -11.22 -4.69
N LEU A 188 2.95 -10.83 -3.55
CA LEU A 188 3.42 -11.26 -2.23
C LEU A 188 3.32 -12.78 -2.05
N GLU A 189 2.30 -13.42 -2.62
CA GLU A 189 2.13 -14.87 -2.62
C GLU A 189 3.20 -15.56 -3.50
N ALA A 190 3.42 -15.05 -4.71
CA ALA A 190 4.38 -15.59 -5.66
C ALA A 190 5.83 -15.47 -5.16
N LEU A 191 6.18 -14.32 -4.56
CA LEU A 191 7.53 -14.05 -4.05
C LEU A 191 7.87 -14.86 -2.79
N ASN A 192 6.86 -15.18 -1.98
CA ASN A 192 7.06 -15.82 -0.69
C ASN A 192 6.62 -17.29 -0.66
N GLU A 193 6.05 -17.79 -1.76
CA GLU A 193 5.50 -19.15 -1.89
C GLU A 193 4.49 -19.48 -0.78
N SER A 194 3.70 -18.48 -0.37
CA SER A 194 2.81 -18.57 0.79
C SER A 194 1.63 -17.59 0.70
N ASP A 195 0.46 -18.02 1.18
CA ASP A 195 -0.76 -17.23 1.30
C ASP A 195 -0.88 -16.46 2.64
N VAL A 196 0.18 -16.47 3.45
CA VAL A 196 0.20 -15.75 4.75
C VAL A 196 -0.06 -14.25 4.58
N ASN A 197 0.26 -13.69 3.41
CA ASN A 197 0.04 -12.29 3.07
C ASN A 197 -1.37 -11.98 2.52
N SER A 198 -2.21 -12.98 2.26
CA SER A 198 -3.60 -12.82 1.81
C SER A 198 -4.50 -12.41 2.98
N ILE A 199 -4.36 -11.15 3.41
CA ILE A 199 -5.03 -10.60 4.60
C ILE A 199 -6.34 -9.91 4.26
N LEU A 200 -6.46 -9.31 3.06
CA LEU A 200 -7.52 -8.36 2.76
C LEU A 200 -8.92 -8.96 2.83
N LYS A 201 -9.11 -10.22 2.38
CA LYS A 201 -10.37 -10.97 2.53
C LYS A 201 -10.82 -11.08 3.99
N LYS A 202 -9.90 -11.01 4.96
CA LYS A 202 -10.16 -11.16 6.40
C LYS A 202 -10.40 -9.81 7.10
N VAL A 203 -10.14 -8.70 6.44
CA VAL A 203 -10.21 -7.34 7.02
C VAL A 203 -11.07 -6.39 6.20
N LEU A 204 -12.08 -6.91 5.49
CA LEU A 204 -13.05 -6.09 4.77
C LEU A 204 -13.79 -5.16 5.75
N PRO A 205 -14.12 -3.92 5.33
CA PRO A 205 -14.87 -3.00 6.18
C PRO A 205 -16.27 -3.55 6.42
N ARG A 206 -16.92 -3.06 7.48
CA ARG A 206 -18.30 -3.45 7.80
C ARG A 206 -19.12 -2.26 8.26
N HIS A 207 -20.41 -2.31 8.00
CA HIS A 207 -21.37 -1.30 8.46
C HIS A 207 -21.92 -1.67 9.83
N GLU A 208 -22.01 -0.69 10.73
CA GLU A 208 -22.73 -0.83 11.98
C GLU A 208 -23.72 0.31 12.18
N ILE A 209 -24.85 0.00 12.82
CA ILE A 209 -25.79 1.01 13.32
C ILE A 209 -25.62 1.12 14.83
N LYS A 210 -25.14 2.27 15.30
CA LYS A 210 -25.03 2.57 16.75
C LYS A 210 -25.81 3.83 17.06
N LYS A 211 -26.76 3.73 18.00
CA LYS A 211 -27.57 4.88 18.44
C LYS A 211 -28.20 5.67 17.28
N GLN A 212 -28.69 4.98 16.25
CA GLN A 212 -29.26 5.55 15.01
C GLN A 212 -28.24 6.23 14.06
N GLU A 213 -26.94 6.20 14.36
CA GLU A 213 -25.89 6.63 13.44
C GLU A 213 -25.36 5.45 12.63
N HIS A 214 -25.17 5.68 11.32
CA HIS A 214 -24.52 4.74 10.42
C HIS A 214 -23.01 4.96 10.53
N LEU A 215 -22.29 3.94 11.01
CA LEU A 215 -20.85 3.99 11.20
C LEU A 215 -20.18 2.98 10.28
N LEU A 216 -19.10 3.43 9.63
CA LEU A 216 -18.19 2.52 8.96
C LEU A 216 -17.17 2.02 9.98
N ILE A 217 -17.00 0.71 10.06
CA ILE A 217 -15.87 0.07 10.74
C ILE A 217 -14.80 -0.19 9.67
N PRO A 218 -13.72 0.61 9.62
CA PRO A 218 -12.74 0.52 8.55
C PRO A 218 -11.88 -0.75 8.66
N SER A 219 -11.19 -1.10 7.56
CA SER A 219 -10.31 -2.28 7.51
C SER A 219 -9.23 -2.28 8.59
N SER A 220 -8.71 -1.11 8.97
CA SER A 220 -7.79 -0.96 10.10
C SER A 220 -8.40 -1.41 11.43
N GLU A 221 -9.66 -1.07 11.72
CA GLU A 221 -10.35 -1.52 12.93
C GLU A 221 -10.54 -3.04 12.92
N VAL A 222 -10.99 -3.60 11.78
CA VAL A 222 -11.20 -5.04 11.63
C VAL A 222 -9.89 -5.82 11.82
N LEU A 223 -8.76 -5.32 11.28
CA LEU A 223 -7.44 -5.88 11.52
C LEU A 223 -7.10 -5.91 13.03
N LEU A 224 -7.36 -4.82 13.76
CA LEU A 224 -7.06 -4.73 15.19
C LEU A 224 -7.96 -5.66 16.01
N GLU A 225 -9.25 -5.78 15.65
CA GLU A 225 -10.19 -6.71 16.27
C GLU A 225 -9.74 -8.17 16.07
N ASN A 226 -9.37 -8.55 14.84
CA ASN A 226 -8.85 -9.87 14.50
C ASN A 226 -7.55 -10.17 15.23
N THR A 227 -6.63 -9.21 15.28
CA THR A 227 -5.34 -9.35 16.00
C THR A 227 -5.58 -9.60 17.49
N LYS A 228 -6.48 -8.84 18.12
CA LYS A 228 -6.84 -9.02 19.53
C LYS A 228 -7.51 -10.36 19.78
N ALA A 229 -8.42 -10.80 18.91
CA ALA A 229 -9.08 -12.09 19.02
C ALA A 229 -8.09 -13.25 18.88
N ALA A 230 -7.17 -13.18 17.92
CA ALA A 230 -6.12 -14.18 17.76
C ALA A 230 -5.20 -14.24 18.99
N TRP A 231 -4.79 -13.09 19.54
CA TRP A 231 -4.02 -13.05 20.77
C TRP A 231 -4.77 -13.62 21.98
N ALA A 232 -6.08 -13.32 22.11
CA ALA A 232 -6.93 -13.89 23.15
C ALA A 232 -6.91 -15.43 23.12
N LYS A 233 -7.00 -16.00 21.93
CA LYS A 233 -6.97 -17.44 21.71
C LYS A 233 -5.60 -18.01 22.03
N ASP A 234 -4.53 -17.45 21.47
CA ASP A 234 -3.18 -17.97 21.58
C ASP A 234 -2.64 -17.89 23.02
N LYS A 235 -2.88 -16.76 23.72
CA LYS A 235 -2.31 -16.49 25.04
C LYS A 235 -3.18 -16.99 26.20
N TYR A 236 -4.50 -16.92 26.06
CA TYR A 236 -5.44 -17.19 27.15
C TYR A 236 -6.38 -18.36 26.88
N GLY A 237 -6.38 -18.94 25.68
CA GLY A 237 -7.37 -19.96 25.29
C GLY A 237 -8.80 -19.43 25.29
N LYS A 238 -8.99 -18.10 25.13
CA LYS A 238 -10.30 -17.43 25.17
C LYS A 238 -10.68 -16.91 23.80
N GLU A 239 -11.98 -16.85 23.52
CA GLU A 239 -12.50 -16.22 22.31
C GLU A 239 -12.24 -14.70 22.29
N LYS A 240 -12.34 -14.04 23.46
CA LYS A 240 -12.16 -12.59 23.58
C LYS A 240 -11.50 -12.18 24.91
N ILE A 241 -10.76 -11.09 24.84
CA ILE A 241 -10.26 -10.31 26.00
C ILE A 241 -10.71 -8.86 25.88
N SER A 242 -10.62 -8.07 26.96
CA SER A 242 -10.88 -6.62 26.90
C SER A 242 -9.78 -5.89 26.12
N TRP A 243 -10.10 -4.73 25.56
CA TRP A 243 -9.08 -3.85 24.95
C TRP A 243 -8.02 -3.42 25.97
N GLU A 244 -8.43 -3.15 27.21
CA GLU A 244 -7.54 -2.81 28.30
C GLU A 244 -6.50 -3.91 28.58
N GLN A 245 -6.94 -5.18 28.63
CA GLN A 245 -6.02 -6.31 28.78
C GLN A 245 -5.05 -6.39 27.59
N PHE A 246 -5.56 -6.26 26.37
CA PHE A 246 -4.74 -6.29 25.17
C PHE A 246 -3.66 -5.20 25.17
N TYR A 247 -4.00 -3.98 25.61
CA TYR A 247 -3.06 -2.88 25.75
C TYR A 247 -1.97 -3.16 26.79
N ARG A 248 -2.35 -3.76 27.93
CA ARG A 248 -1.39 -4.17 28.96
C ARG A 248 -0.42 -5.20 28.41
N ASP A 249 -0.89 -6.20 27.68
CA ASP A 249 -0.04 -7.25 27.10
C ASP A 249 0.99 -6.67 26.12
N ILE A 250 0.58 -5.70 25.30
CA ILE A 250 1.49 -5.00 24.39
C ILE A 250 2.57 -4.24 25.17
N LEU A 251 2.17 -3.45 26.17
CA LEU A 251 3.11 -2.67 26.97
C LEU A 251 4.08 -3.57 27.75
N THR A 252 3.59 -4.69 28.30
CA THR A 252 4.44 -5.69 28.95
C THR A 252 5.41 -6.34 27.96
N ALA A 253 4.98 -6.63 26.73
CA ALA A 253 5.88 -7.16 25.70
C ALA A 253 6.96 -6.14 25.30
N GLN A 254 6.59 -4.86 25.13
CA GLN A 254 7.52 -3.77 24.84
C GLN A 254 8.57 -3.59 25.94
N ALA A 255 8.16 -3.62 27.20
CA ALA A 255 9.03 -3.46 28.35
C ALA A 255 10.01 -4.65 28.52
N ARG A 256 9.69 -5.82 27.94
CA ARG A 256 10.54 -7.03 28.00
C ARG A 256 11.47 -7.17 26.81
N ASP A 257 11.33 -6.36 25.77
CA ASP A 257 12.16 -6.46 24.57
C ASP A 257 13.39 -5.56 24.66
N GLU A 258 14.54 -6.15 24.98
CA GLU A 258 15.81 -5.45 25.12
C GLU A 258 16.23 -4.72 23.83
N THR A 259 15.92 -5.27 22.66
CA THR A 259 16.29 -4.63 21.38
C THR A 259 15.50 -3.34 21.18
N LEU A 260 14.19 -3.41 21.45
CA LEU A 260 13.31 -2.25 21.39
C LEU A 260 13.75 -1.18 22.39
N ILE A 261 14.09 -1.58 23.62
CA ILE A 261 14.57 -0.67 24.68
C ILE A 261 15.89 0.00 24.26
N ASN A 262 16.85 -0.77 23.75
CA ASN A 262 18.13 -0.21 23.30
C ASN A 262 17.94 0.83 22.19
N LYS A 263 16.98 0.61 21.28
CA LYS A 263 16.64 1.59 20.24
C LYS A 263 15.82 2.77 20.77
N HIS A 264 14.97 2.52 21.75
CA HIS A 264 14.00 3.47 22.29
C HIS A 264 13.91 3.35 23.83
N PRO A 265 14.82 4.00 24.59
CA PRO A 265 14.95 3.80 26.04
C PRO A 265 13.67 4.04 26.85
N LYS A 266 12.74 4.86 26.34
CA LYS A 266 11.43 5.13 26.93
C LYS A 266 10.62 3.87 27.28
N TYR A 267 10.85 2.74 26.60
CA TYR A 267 10.11 1.50 26.89
C TYR A 267 10.60 0.80 28.16
N ALA A 268 11.79 1.12 28.68
CA ALA A 268 12.29 0.62 29.96
C ALA A 268 11.58 1.25 31.18
N GLU A 269 10.92 2.39 30.97
CA GLU A 269 10.19 3.12 32.02
C GLU A 269 8.77 2.56 32.25
N ILE A 270 8.34 1.60 31.45
CA ILE A 270 7.00 1.00 31.54
C ILE A 270 6.92 0.07 32.76
N ASP A 271 5.92 0.29 33.62
CA ASP A 271 5.62 -0.60 34.74
C ASP A 271 5.21 -2.00 34.24
N PHE A 272 5.98 -3.02 34.63
CA PHE A 272 5.73 -4.41 34.24
C PHE A 272 4.49 -5.04 34.88
N ILE A 273 4.03 -4.53 36.02
CA ILE A 273 2.94 -5.09 36.82
C ILE A 273 1.62 -4.41 36.44
N ASN A 274 1.61 -3.09 36.31
CA ASN A 274 0.41 -2.33 35.96
C ASN A 274 0.73 -1.13 35.05
N PRO A 275 0.98 -1.37 33.75
CA PRO A 275 1.35 -0.30 32.83
C PRO A 275 0.19 0.67 32.56
N ASP A 276 0.50 1.97 32.42
CA ASP A 276 -0.48 2.99 32.01
C ASP A 276 -0.84 2.81 30.52
N THR A 277 -2.11 2.47 30.27
CA THR A 277 -2.63 2.18 28.94
C THR A 277 -3.16 3.41 28.20
N ASN A 278 -3.15 4.61 28.79
CA ASN A 278 -3.79 5.79 28.19
C ASN A 278 -3.21 6.20 26.84
N ALA A 279 -1.88 6.16 26.70
CA ALA A 279 -1.21 6.55 25.46
C ALA A 279 -1.50 5.58 24.32
N ILE A 280 -1.38 4.27 24.58
CA ILE A 280 -1.68 3.23 23.60
C ILE A 280 -3.17 3.22 23.24
N LYS A 281 -4.06 3.41 24.21
CA LYS A 281 -5.51 3.54 23.98
C LYS A 281 -5.84 4.66 23.01
N LYS A 282 -5.28 5.87 23.21
CA LYS A 282 -5.49 7.00 22.29
C LYS A 282 -4.99 6.70 20.88
N ARG A 283 -3.85 6.00 20.75
CA ARG A 283 -3.31 5.59 19.45
C ARG A 283 -4.22 4.60 18.74
N PHE A 284 -4.68 3.56 19.44
CA PHE A 284 -5.63 2.58 18.89
C PHE A 284 -6.97 3.21 18.54
N GLN A 285 -7.47 4.17 19.33
CA GLN A 285 -8.70 4.90 19.00
C GLN A 285 -8.60 5.64 17.67
N ARG A 286 -7.45 6.24 17.38
CA ARG A 286 -7.20 6.90 16.09
C ARG A 286 -7.21 5.91 14.93
N TRP A 287 -6.51 4.78 15.06
CA TRP A 287 -6.50 3.75 14.00
C TRP A 287 -7.87 3.15 13.74
N ARG A 288 -8.64 2.93 14.81
CA ARG A 288 -10.03 2.47 14.69
C ARG A 288 -10.94 3.51 14.02
N ALA A 289 -10.59 4.80 14.10
CA ALA A 289 -11.28 5.87 13.40
C ALA A 289 -10.79 6.10 11.95
N GLY A 290 -9.84 5.28 11.46
CA GLY A 290 -9.34 5.35 10.08
C GLY A 290 -7.94 5.97 9.91
N ASP A 291 -7.22 6.29 10.99
CA ASP A 291 -5.80 6.65 10.88
C ASP A 291 -4.98 5.46 10.37
N LEU A 292 -3.98 5.75 9.54
CA LEU A 292 -3.11 4.75 8.92
C LEU A 292 -1.98 4.32 9.87
N PHE A 293 -1.58 3.06 9.79
CA PHE A 293 -0.43 2.53 10.52
C PHE A 293 0.87 2.96 9.86
N THR A 294 1.96 3.14 10.62
CA THR A 294 3.31 3.03 10.05
C THR A 294 3.83 1.61 10.22
N ILE A 295 4.84 1.20 9.45
CA ILE A 295 5.52 -0.08 9.70
C ILE A 295 6.05 -0.20 11.14
N GLU A 296 6.53 0.91 11.71
CA GLU A 296 7.04 0.94 13.08
C GLU A 296 5.92 0.74 14.09
N ASP A 297 4.74 1.31 13.85
CA ASP A 297 3.56 1.07 14.68
C ASP A 297 3.18 -0.41 14.67
N PHE A 298 3.16 -1.04 13.49
CA PHE A 298 2.84 -2.46 13.40
C PHE A 298 3.86 -3.31 14.18
N ARG A 299 5.16 -3.02 14.05
CA ARG A 299 6.23 -3.73 14.76
C ARG A 299 6.12 -3.59 16.27
N VAL A 300 5.90 -2.38 16.75
CA VAL A 300 5.93 -2.04 18.17
C VAL A 300 4.63 -2.41 18.88
N TYR A 301 3.48 -2.35 18.22
CA TYR A 301 2.19 -2.55 18.88
C TYR A 301 1.50 -3.86 18.54
N LEU A 302 1.77 -4.48 17.39
CA LEU A 302 1.10 -5.71 16.96
C LEU A 302 2.05 -6.90 16.91
N ALA A 303 3.18 -6.77 16.20
CA ALA A 303 4.13 -7.87 16.01
C ALA A 303 4.84 -8.28 17.32
N ILE A 304 5.13 -7.31 18.19
CA ILE A 304 5.86 -7.52 19.46
C ILE A 304 5.24 -8.60 20.36
N LEU A 305 3.94 -8.86 20.22
CA LEU A 305 3.23 -9.87 20.99
C LEU A 305 3.68 -11.30 20.64
N ARG A 306 4.16 -11.52 19.42
CA ARG A 306 4.49 -12.85 18.89
C ARG A 306 5.97 -13.03 18.56
N LEU A 307 6.68 -11.94 18.27
CA LEU A 307 8.06 -11.97 17.81
C LEU A 307 8.86 -10.84 18.48
N PRO A 308 10.15 -11.06 18.78
CA PRO A 308 11.06 -10.00 19.19
C PRO A 308 11.17 -8.88 18.15
N TYR A 309 11.39 -7.65 18.60
CA TYR A 309 11.44 -6.46 17.76
C TYR A 309 12.53 -6.54 16.67
N LYS A 310 13.69 -7.14 16.99
CA LYS A 310 14.78 -7.38 16.03
C LYS A 310 14.35 -8.26 14.85
N ASP A 311 13.52 -9.26 15.12
CA ASP A 311 13.15 -10.29 14.15
C ASP A 311 11.94 -9.85 13.31
N ALA A 312 11.13 -8.93 13.85
CA ALA A 312 9.99 -8.36 13.15
C ALA A 312 10.38 -7.72 11.79
N LYS A 313 11.60 -7.21 11.61
CA LYS A 313 12.03 -6.61 10.33
C LYS A 313 12.06 -7.62 9.16
N GLN A 314 12.21 -8.91 9.45
CA GLN A 314 12.40 -9.97 8.46
C GLN A 314 11.16 -10.88 8.33
N HIS A 315 10.03 -10.53 8.95
CA HIS A 315 8.86 -11.41 9.00
C HIS A 315 7.84 -11.12 7.89
N LEU A 316 7.73 -12.14 7.05
CA LEU A 316 6.70 -12.38 6.04
C LEU A 316 5.31 -12.28 6.68
N GLY A 317 4.57 -11.23 6.38
CA GLY A 317 3.26 -10.92 6.93
C GLY A 317 3.13 -9.46 7.33
N LEU A 318 4.24 -8.82 7.73
CA LEU A 318 4.25 -7.37 7.97
C LEU A 318 3.96 -6.62 6.68
N GLU A 319 4.45 -7.10 5.55
CA GLU A 319 4.30 -6.47 4.25
C GLU A 319 2.82 -6.22 3.91
N SER A 320 1.89 -7.00 4.44
CA SER A 320 0.46 -6.79 4.17
C SER A 320 -0.16 -5.55 4.85
N TYR A 321 0.52 -4.89 5.81
CA TYR A 321 -0.05 -3.72 6.51
C TYR A 321 -0.39 -2.56 5.56
N PHE A 322 0.44 -2.34 4.52
CA PHE A 322 0.23 -1.22 3.62
C PHE A 322 -1.02 -1.42 2.76
N LEU A 323 -1.41 -2.67 2.48
CA LEU A 323 -2.66 -3.00 1.79
C LEU A 323 -3.87 -2.65 2.65
N VAL A 324 -3.81 -2.96 3.96
CA VAL A 324 -4.86 -2.56 4.92
C VAL A 324 -4.97 -1.03 4.99
N ASN A 325 -3.83 -0.33 4.98
CA ASN A 325 -3.81 1.13 4.92
C ASN A 325 -4.42 1.67 3.62
N ILE A 326 -4.15 1.07 2.45
CA ILE A 326 -4.77 1.47 1.18
C ILE A 326 -6.30 1.37 1.27
N PHE A 327 -6.81 0.23 1.74
CA PHE A 327 -8.26 0.03 1.93
C PHE A 327 -8.84 1.07 2.88
N THR A 328 -8.21 1.25 4.05
CA THR A 328 -8.63 2.21 5.07
C THR A 328 -8.62 3.66 4.56
N TYR A 329 -7.60 4.02 3.76
CA TYR A 329 -7.46 5.34 3.16
C TYR A 329 -8.61 5.62 2.19
N VAL A 330 -8.86 4.71 1.25
CA VAL A 330 -9.93 4.85 0.25
C VAL A 330 -11.30 4.88 0.93
N GLN A 331 -11.56 4.00 1.89
CA GLN A 331 -12.77 4.00 2.71
C GLN A 331 -13.01 5.35 3.38
N SER A 332 -11.96 5.92 4.00
CA SER A 332 -12.04 7.21 4.68
C SER A 332 -12.27 8.36 3.69
N ASP A 333 -11.71 8.28 2.49
CA ASP A 333 -11.91 9.27 1.44
C ASP A 333 -13.33 9.22 0.88
N LEU A 334 -13.89 8.03 0.64
CA LEU A 334 -15.28 7.84 0.20
C LEU A 334 -16.28 8.42 1.22
N ILE A 335 -16.06 8.19 2.53
CA ILE A 335 -16.88 8.81 3.59
C ILE A 335 -16.82 10.34 3.52
N LYS A 336 -15.63 10.93 3.33
CA LYS A 336 -15.47 12.40 3.22
C LYS A 336 -16.17 12.97 1.99
N ASN A 337 -16.28 12.18 0.92
CA ASN A 337 -16.99 12.54 -0.30
C ASN A 337 -18.50 12.21 -0.24
N GLY A 338 -19.03 11.86 0.92
CA GLY A 338 -20.47 11.70 1.16
C GLY A 338 -21.04 10.33 0.80
N ILE A 339 -20.19 9.34 0.48
CA ILE A 339 -20.64 7.97 0.24
C ILE A 339 -21.10 7.35 1.56
N HIS A 340 -22.27 6.72 1.55
CA HIS A 340 -22.86 6.18 2.75
C HIS A 340 -22.08 4.93 3.24
N PRO A 341 -21.88 4.72 4.56
CA PRO A 341 -21.12 3.59 5.10
C PRO A 341 -21.55 2.20 4.59
N ARG A 342 -22.85 2.00 4.37
CA ARG A 342 -23.40 0.75 3.82
C ARG A 342 -22.94 0.50 2.38
N ASP A 343 -22.90 1.55 1.56
CA ASP A 343 -22.50 1.41 0.16
C ASP A 343 -21.01 1.11 0.06
N ILE A 344 -20.21 1.64 0.99
CA ILE A 344 -18.77 1.31 1.10
C ILE A 344 -18.59 -0.16 1.50
N GLU A 345 -19.35 -0.66 2.48
CA GLU A 345 -19.33 -2.09 2.83
C GLU A 345 -19.69 -2.95 1.61
N ASP A 346 -20.81 -2.65 0.93
CA ASP A 346 -21.27 -3.37 -0.24
C ASP A 346 -20.21 -3.37 -1.36
N LEU A 347 -19.60 -2.22 -1.66
CA LEU A 347 -18.52 -2.11 -2.65
C LEU A 347 -17.32 -2.99 -2.31
N PHE A 348 -16.80 -2.91 -1.08
CA PHE A 348 -15.60 -3.64 -0.67
C PHE A 348 -15.85 -5.13 -0.38
N SER A 349 -17.10 -5.53 -0.11
CA SER A 349 -17.49 -6.93 0.04
C SER A 349 -17.15 -7.78 -1.18
N ARG A 350 -17.04 -7.15 -2.36
CA ARG A 350 -16.71 -7.78 -3.64
C ARG A 350 -15.23 -8.13 -3.78
N TYR A 351 -14.36 -7.74 -2.85
CA TYR A 351 -12.93 -8.03 -2.94
C TYR A 351 -12.59 -9.49 -3.27
N PRO A 352 -13.31 -10.51 -2.75
CA PRO A 352 -13.03 -11.88 -3.14
C PRO A 352 -13.17 -12.17 -4.63
N GLU A 353 -14.13 -11.54 -5.30
CA GLU A 353 -14.32 -11.63 -6.75
C GLU A 353 -13.06 -11.11 -7.49
N TYR A 354 -12.52 -9.97 -7.06
CA TYR A 354 -11.31 -9.38 -7.64
C TYR A 354 -10.08 -10.27 -7.46
N LYS A 355 -9.94 -10.89 -6.29
CA LYS A 355 -8.85 -11.84 -6.04
C LYS A 355 -8.96 -13.06 -6.96
N ASP A 356 -10.17 -13.55 -7.19
CA ASP A 356 -10.40 -14.71 -8.05
C ASP A 356 -10.18 -14.36 -9.53
N ILE A 357 -10.60 -13.17 -9.99
CA ILE A 357 -10.32 -12.65 -11.34
C ILE A 357 -8.82 -12.58 -11.60
N VAL A 358 -8.07 -11.91 -10.71
CA VAL A 358 -6.61 -11.76 -10.85
C VAL A 358 -5.92 -13.12 -10.87
N ASN A 359 -6.31 -14.03 -9.98
CA ASN A 359 -5.76 -15.38 -9.94
C ASN A 359 -6.05 -16.17 -11.22
N SER A 360 -7.27 -16.06 -11.77
CA SER A 360 -7.63 -16.70 -13.05
C SER A 360 -6.77 -16.20 -14.19
N ARG A 361 -6.70 -14.87 -14.36
CA ARG A 361 -5.88 -14.21 -15.39
C ARG A 361 -4.41 -14.60 -15.27
N PHE A 362 -3.87 -14.66 -14.05
CA PHE A 362 -2.48 -15.08 -13.85
C PHE A 362 -2.26 -16.57 -14.19
N ASN A 363 -3.20 -17.45 -13.84
CA ASN A 363 -3.11 -18.86 -14.18
C ASN A 363 -3.16 -19.08 -15.70
N GLU A 364 -4.03 -18.37 -16.41
CA GLU A 364 -4.09 -18.39 -17.88
C GLU A 364 -2.82 -17.81 -18.51
N PHE A 365 -2.30 -16.71 -17.95
CA PHE A 365 -1.06 -16.10 -18.42
C PHE A 365 0.14 -17.03 -18.27
N LYS A 366 0.26 -17.77 -17.16
CA LYS A 366 1.33 -18.77 -16.98
C LYS A 366 1.31 -19.84 -18.07
N LEU A 367 0.14 -20.21 -18.57
CA LEU A 367 -0.03 -21.25 -19.59
C LEU A 367 0.18 -20.72 -21.01
N SER A 368 -0.34 -19.53 -21.31
CA SER A 368 -0.39 -18.97 -22.67
C SER A 368 0.70 -17.96 -22.98
N GLY A 369 1.24 -17.29 -21.96
CA GLY A 369 2.10 -16.12 -22.10
C GLY A 369 1.36 -14.86 -22.57
N VAL A 370 0.03 -14.91 -22.70
CA VAL A 370 -0.79 -13.82 -23.21
C VAL A 370 -1.71 -13.33 -22.10
N LEU A 371 -1.74 -12.01 -21.90
CA LEU A 371 -2.62 -11.37 -20.92
C LEU A 371 -4.00 -11.13 -21.54
N THR A 372 -5.02 -11.75 -20.95
CA THR A 372 -6.43 -11.65 -21.38
C THR A 372 -7.30 -11.02 -20.28
N PRO A 373 -8.29 -10.18 -20.66
CA PRO A 373 -9.29 -9.64 -19.73
C PRO A 373 -10.26 -10.71 -19.23
#